data_AF-A0A1Y1K027-F1
#
_entry.id   AF-A0A1Y1K027-F1
#
_cell.length_a   1.000
_cell.length_b   1.000
_cell.length_c   1.000
_cell.angle_alpha   90.00
_cell.angle_beta   90.00
_cell.angle_gamma   90.00
#
_symmetry.space_group_name_H-M   'P 1'
#
loop_
_entity.id
_entity.type
_entity.pdbx_description
1 polymer ?
#
loop_
_entity_poly.entity_id
_entity_poly.type
_entity_poly.pdbx_seq_one_letter_code
_entity_poly.pdbx_strand_id
1 'polypeptide(L)'
;LPRNQVPEWAASYINYKGLKKLVKALAEKAGNGETVDPAELFFALDRNLEDVDSFYNKKFAEACRRLNILHNRYGRVPDVVATLDQDEVEEVMGALLELRTQLRNLQWFGEINRRGFVKITKKLDKRVPQISFQHRYISTKVDPKQFAKDGNISRL
;
A
#
# COMPACT_ATOMS: atom_id res chain seq x y z
N LEU A 1 7.84 -8.80 8.12
CA LEU A 1 6.63 -8.06 7.72
C LEU A 1 5.71 -7.76 8.90
N PRO A 2 5.38 -8.70 9.83
CA PRO A 2 4.41 -8.42 10.90
C PRO A 2 4.70 -7.16 11.71
N ARG A 3 5.97 -6.92 12.06
CA ARG A 3 6.41 -5.75 12.84
C ARG A 3 6.23 -4.39 12.14
N ASN A 4 5.99 -4.39 10.83
CA ASN A 4 5.88 -3.15 10.05
C ASN A 4 4.47 -2.95 9.49
N GLN A 5 3.48 -3.70 9.98
CA GLN A 5 2.09 -3.57 9.56
C GLN A 5 1.34 -2.65 10.51
N VAL A 6 0.43 -1.85 9.96
CA VAL A 6 -0.69 -1.28 10.70
C VAL A 6 -1.57 -2.47 11.13
N PRO A 7 -1.70 -2.78 12.43
CA PRO A 7 -2.33 -4.02 12.90
C PRO A 7 -3.73 -4.23 12.34
N GLU A 8 -4.52 -3.16 12.28
CA GLU A 8 -5.91 -3.14 11.82
C GLU A 8 -6.03 -3.49 10.33
N TRP A 9 -4.95 -3.36 9.56
CA TRP A 9 -4.92 -3.56 8.11
C TRP A 9 -4.09 -4.78 7.70
N ALA A 10 -3.69 -5.62 8.65
CA ALA A 10 -2.76 -6.73 8.43
C ALA A 10 -3.16 -7.65 7.26
N ALA A 11 -4.47 -7.90 7.08
CA ALA A 11 -5.03 -8.74 6.03
C ALA A 11 -4.95 -8.13 4.62
N SER A 12 -4.80 -6.81 4.50
CA SER A 12 -4.76 -6.09 3.23
C SER A 12 -3.33 -5.87 2.71
N TYR A 13 -2.31 -6.25 3.48
CA TYR A 13 -0.94 -6.26 3.00
C TYR A 13 -0.69 -7.42 2.03
N ILE A 14 0.26 -7.22 1.12
CA ILE A 14 0.80 -8.26 0.26
C ILE A 14 1.11 -9.54 1.06
N ASN A 15 0.57 -10.66 0.60
CA ASN A 15 0.79 -12.00 1.14
C ASN A 15 2.19 -12.52 0.78
N TYR A 16 3.19 -11.84 1.30
CA TYR A 16 4.59 -12.12 1.03
C TYR A 16 4.99 -13.54 1.47
N LYS A 17 4.37 -14.07 2.54
CA LYS A 17 4.63 -15.45 3.00
C LYS A 17 4.12 -16.46 1.98
N GLY A 18 2.92 -16.28 1.44
CA GLY A 18 2.36 -17.10 0.37
C GLY A 18 3.19 -17.02 -0.91
N LEU A 19 3.47 -15.82 -1.39
CA LEU A 19 4.29 -15.62 -2.60
C LEU A 19 5.69 -16.21 -2.45
N LYS A 20 6.31 -16.14 -1.26
CA LYS A 20 7.62 -16.75 -1.01
C LYS A 20 7.58 -18.28 -1.16
N LYS A 21 6.46 -18.93 -0.81
CA LYS A 21 6.29 -20.37 -1.02
C LYS A 21 6.24 -20.71 -2.51
N LEU A 22 5.49 -19.95 -3.29
CA LEU A 22 5.41 -20.12 -4.75
C LEU A 22 6.78 -19.93 -5.42
N VAL A 23 7.53 -18.87 -5.04
CA VAL A 23 8.91 -18.68 -5.54
C VAL A 23 9.83 -19.85 -5.17
N LYS A 24 9.69 -20.42 -3.97
CA LYS A 24 10.50 -21.59 -3.55
C LYS A 24 10.18 -22.82 -4.41
N ALA A 25 8.90 -23.10 -4.66
CA ALA A 25 8.48 -24.22 -5.49
C ALA A 25 8.99 -24.08 -6.93
N LEU A 26 8.93 -22.88 -7.52
CA LEU A 26 9.51 -22.64 -8.86
C LEU A 26 11.02 -22.82 -8.89
N ALA A 27 11.72 -22.37 -7.85
CA ALA A 27 13.17 -22.54 -7.74
C ALA A 27 13.59 -24.01 -7.59
N GLU A 28 12.79 -24.82 -6.88
CA GLU A 28 13.02 -26.27 -6.76
C GLU A 28 12.86 -26.97 -8.12
N LYS A 29 11.77 -26.68 -8.85
CA LYS A 29 11.56 -27.19 -10.21
C LYS A 29 12.72 -26.81 -11.15
N ALA A 30 13.13 -25.54 -11.12
CA ALA A 30 14.24 -25.05 -11.93
C ALA A 30 15.56 -25.76 -11.60
N GLY A 31 15.82 -26.06 -10.32
CA GLY A 31 17.01 -26.77 -9.87
C GLY A 31 17.01 -28.26 -10.27
N ASN A 32 15.83 -28.87 -10.36
CA ASN A 32 15.66 -30.25 -10.80
C ASN A 32 15.69 -30.43 -12.32
N GLY A 33 15.80 -29.33 -13.10
CA GLY A 33 15.70 -29.37 -14.57
C GLY A 33 14.28 -29.61 -15.07
N GLU A 34 13.27 -29.44 -14.22
CA GLU A 34 11.86 -29.53 -14.61
C GLU A 34 11.41 -28.26 -15.35
N THR A 35 10.33 -28.38 -16.12
CA THR A 35 9.73 -27.21 -16.77
C THR A 35 9.18 -26.24 -15.73
N VAL A 36 9.60 -24.98 -15.82
CA VAL A 36 9.17 -23.91 -14.92
C VAL A 36 7.98 -23.16 -15.52
N ASP A 37 6.82 -23.27 -14.88
CA ASP A 37 5.64 -22.48 -15.22
C ASP A 37 5.33 -21.45 -14.11
N PRO A 38 5.56 -20.14 -14.34
CA PRO A 38 5.32 -19.11 -13.33
C PRO A 38 3.87 -18.60 -13.28
N ALA A 39 2.92 -19.16 -14.05
CA ALA A 39 1.56 -18.65 -14.16
C ALA A 39 0.85 -18.48 -12.81
N GLU A 40 0.95 -19.48 -11.92
CA GLU A 40 0.36 -19.41 -10.57
C GLU A 40 0.95 -18.26 -9.74
N LEU A 41 2.26 -18.05 -9.79
CA LEU A 41 2.92 -16.96 -9.09
C LEU A 41 2.49 -15.59 -9.63
N PHE A 42 2.40 -15.45 -10.96
CA PHE A 42 1.99 -14.20 -11.59
C PHE A 42 0.54 -13.87 -11.30
N PHE A 43 -0.35 -14.86 -11.37
CA PHE A 43 -1.74 -14.70 -10.96
C PHE A 43 -1.84 -14.25 -9.50
N ALA A 44 -1.11 -14.90 -8.59
CA ALA A 44 -1.10 -14.52 -7.19
C ALA A 44 -0.52 -13.11 -6.97
N LEU A 45 0.52 -12.71 -7.72
CA LEU A 45 1.09 -11.36 -7.67
C LEU A 45 0.08 -10.29 -8.12
N ASP A 46 -0.59 -10.50 -9.25
CA ASP A 46 -1.58 -9.57 -9.79
C ASP A 46 -2.79 -9.44 -8.83
N ARG A 47 -3.29 -10.55 -8.27
CA ARG A 47 -4.37 -10.51 -7.25
C ARG A 47 -3.98 -9.73 -6.00
N ASN A 48 -2.75 -9.94 -5.50
CA ASN A 48 -2.24 -9.16 -4.37
C ASN A 48 -2.11 -7.67 -4.72
N LEU A 49 -1.72 -7.34 -5.95
CA LEU A 49 -1.60 -5.96 -6.41
C LEU A 49 -2.96 -5.27 -6.46
N GLU A 50 -3.98 -5.96 -6.98
CA GLU A 50 -5.37 -5.49 -7.02
C GLU A 50 -5.93 -5.25 -5.61
N ASP A 51 -5.71 -6.19 -4.69
CA ASP A 51 -6.23 -6.08 -3.33
C ASP A 51 -5.57 -4.91 -2.56
N VAL A 52 -4.24 -4.73 -2.71
CA VAL A 52 -3.50 -3.61 -2.12
C VAL A 52 -3.96 -2.26 -2.70
N ASP A 53 -4.09 -2.18 -4.04
CA ASP A 53 -4.50 -0.96 -4.74
C ASP A 53 -5.94 -0.57 -4.34
N SER A 54 -6.86 -1.52 -4.35
CA SER A 54 -8.26 -1.33 -3.94
C SER A 54 -8.36 -0.84 -2.50
N PHE A 55 -7.65 -1.48 -1.57
CA PHE A 55 -7.65 -1.07 -0.16
C PHE A 55 -7.10 0.34 0.02
N TYR A 56 -5.95 0.65 -0.62
CA TYR A 56 -5.36 1.98 -0.53
C TYR A 56 -6.31 3.06 -1.05
N ASN A 57 -6.89 2.86 -2.23
CA ASN A 57 -7.78 3.84 -2.86
C ASN A 57 -9.06 4.05 -2.04
N LYS A 58 -9.61 2.98 -1.44
CA LYS A 58 -10.73 3.07 -0.50
C LYS A 58 -10.37 3.96 0.70
N LYS A 59 -9.23 3.70 1.34
CA LYS A 59 -8.78 4.47 2.51
C LYS A 59 -8.45 5.93 2.17
N PHE A 60 -7.87 6.16 1.00
CA PHE A 60 -7.61 7.52 0.50
C PHE A 60 -8.92 8.29 0.29
N ALA A 61 -9.91 7.68 -0.35
CA ALA A 61 -11.22 8.29 -0.55
C ALA A 61 -11.94 8.57 0.77
N GLU A 62 -11.84 7.68 1.77
CA GLU A 62 -12.35 7.91 3.12
C GLU A 62 -11.69 9.14 3.77
N ALA A 63 -10.37 9.27 3.68
CA ALA A 63 -9.63 10.42 4.20
C ALA A 63 -10.02 11.74 3.51
N CYS A 64 -10.12 11.76 2.18
CA CYS A 64 -10.56 12.94 1.44
C CYS A 64 -11.99 13.36 1.81
N ARG A 65 -12.91 12.39 1.97
CA ARG A 65 -14.29 12.68 2.42
C ARG A 65 -14.30 13.29 3.82
N ARG A 66 -13.49 12.74 4.74
CA ARG A 66 -13.38 13.27 6.11
C ARG A 66 -12.84 14.70 6.10
N LEU A 67 -11.82 14.98 5.30
CA LEU A 67 -11.28 16.33 5.13
C LEU A 67 -12.34 17.31 4.60
N ASN A 68 -13.09 16.93 3.56
CA ASN A 68 -14.15 17.76 3.00
C ASN A 68 -15.27 18.04 4.01
N ILE A 69 -15.64 17.06 4.83
CA ILE A 69 -16.64 17.26 5.89
C ILE A 69 -16.14 18.26 6.92
N LEU A 70 -14.88 18.15 7.36
CA LEU A 70 -14.28 19.11 8.29
C LEU A 70 -14.21 20.51 7.68
N HIS A 71 -13.81 20.61 6.41
CA HIS A 71 -13.74 21.87 5.70
C HIS A 71 -15.13 22.52 5.54
N ASN A 72 -16.16 21.75 5.20
CA ASN A 72 -17.51 22.27 5.05
C ASN A 72 -18.12 22.72 6.39
N ARG A 73 -17.76 22.06 7.50
CA ARG A 73 -18.29 22.39 8.82
C ARG A 73 -17.59 23.58 9.45
N TYR A 74 -16.27 23.62 9.41
CA TYR A 74 -15.47 24.61 10.13
C TYR A 74 -14.81 25.63 9.23
N GLY A 75 -14.83 25.45 7.90
CA GLY A 75 -13.99 26.21 6.98
C GLY A 75 -12.55 25.70 6.97
N ARG A 76 -11.64 26.48 6.39
CA ARG A 76 -10.20 26.19 6.47
C ARG A 76 -9.71 26.63 7.84
N VAL A 77 -9.56 25.67 8.76
CA VAL A 77 -9.31 25.91 10.20
C VAL A 77 -8.27 27.00 10.50
N PRO A 78 -7.07 27.03 9.85
CA PRO A 78 -6.11 28.11 10.09
C PRO A 78 -6.65 29.53 9.83
N ASP A 79 -7.62 29.67 8.93
CA ASP A 79 -8.19 30.95 8.50
C ASP A 79 -9.35 31.42 9.39
N VAL A 80 -9.95 30.51 10.16
CA VAL A 80 -11.23 30.71 10.88
C VAL A 80 -11.17 30.31 12.36
N VAL A 81 -10.05 29.78 12.85
CA VAL A 81 -9.92 29.30 14.24
C VAL A 81 -10.24 30.39 15.27
N ALA A 82 -9.98 31.66 14.95
CA ALA A 82 -10.28 32.80 15.83
C ALA A 82 -11.79 33.10 15.95
N THR A 83 -12.62 32.53 15.07
CA THR A 83 -14.09 32.68 15.08
C THR A 83 -14.81 31.50 15.69
N LEU A 84 -14.10 30.43 16.05
CA LEU A 84 -14.65 29.23 16.67
C LEU A 84 -14.64 29.36 18.19
N ASP A 85 -15.63 28.76 18.85
CA ASP A 85 -15.58 28.62 20.31
C ASP A 85 -14.61 27.51 20.75
N GLN A 86 -14.38 27.41 22.06
CA GLN A 86 -13.40 26.47 22.62
C GLN A 86 -13.78 25.00 22.36
N ASP A 87 -15.08 24.67 22.35
CA ASP A 87 -15.57 23.31 22.15
C ASP A 87 -15.42 22.92 20.67
N GLU A 88 -15.75 23.83 19.76
CA GLU A 88 -15.54 23.67 18.32
C GLU A 88 -14.06 23.50 17.96
N VAL A 89 -13.18 24.28 18.60
CA VAL A 89 -11.73 24.16 18.45
C VAL A 89 -11.23 22.79 18.90
N GLU A 90 -11.68 22.30 20.06
CA GLU A 90 -11.30 20.98 20.56
C GLU A 90 -11.78 19.86 19.63
N GLU A 91 -13.04 19.92 19.17
CA GLU A 91 -13.63 18.94 18.25
C GLU A 91 -12.85 18.87 16.93
N VAL A 92 -12.58 20.02 16.30
CA VAL A 92 -11.91 20.06 15.00
C VAL A 92 -10.44 19.64 15.12
N MET A 93 -9.75 20.03 16.20
CA MET A 93 -8.38 19.57 16.45
C MET A 93 -8.32 18.06 16.64
N GLY A 94 -9.23 17.48 17.42
CA GLY A 94 -9.31 16.03 17.61
C GLY A 94 -9.50 15.30 16.28
N ALA A 95 -10.44 15.76 15.45
CA ALA A 95 -10.70 15.17 14.14
C ALA A 95 -9.53 15.31 13.16
N LEU A 96 -8.82 16.44 13.17
CA LEU A 96 -7.62 16.66 12.33
C LEU A 96 -6.45 15.79 12.79
N LEU A 97 -6.26 15.59 14.09
CA LEU A 97 -5.22 14.70 14.63
C LEU A 97 -5.49 13.23 14.27
N GLU A 98 -6.75 12.80 14.33
CA GLU A 98 -7.16 11.48 13.88
C GLU A 98 -6.89 11.30 12.37
N LEU A 99 -7.34 12.26 11.55
CA LEU A 99 -7.12 12.24 10.10
C LEU A 99 -5.63 12.19 9.75
N ARG A 100 -4.78 12.98 10.43
CA ARG A 100 -3.33 12.93 10.27
C ARG A 100 -2.77 11.54 10.56
N THR A 101 -3.27 10.87 11.59
CA THR A 101 -2.85 9.51 11.95
C THR A 101 -3.24 8.51 10.86
N GLN A 102 -4.48 8.59 10.36
CA GLN A 102 -4.96 7.76 9.26
C GLN A 102 -4.12 7.95 7.98
N LEU A 103 -3.80 9.19 7.62
CA LEU A 103 -2.96 9.52 6.46
C LEU A 103 -1.53 8.98 6.61
N ARG A 104 -0.91 9.10 7.79
CA ARG A 104 0.41 8.51 8.06
C ARG A 104 0.40 6.98 7.93
N ASN A 105 -0.62 6.34 8.49
CA ASN A 105 -0.80 4.89 8.34
C ASN A 105 -0.94 4.50 6.87
N LEU A 106 -1.72 5.25 6.10
CA LEU A 106 -1.94 5.00 4.67
C LEU A 106 -0.67 5.17 3.84
N GLN A 107 0.13 6.21 4.12
CA GLN A 107 1.43 6.41 3.50
C GLN A 107 2.36 5.23 3.80
N TRP A 108 2.43 4.80 5.06
CA TRP A 108 3.25 3.68 5.48
C TRP A 108 2.80 2.35 4.84
N PHE A 109 1.48 2.14 4.72
CA PHE A 109 0.91 0.99 4.03
C PHE A 109 1.37 0.92 2.57
N GLY A 110 1.31 2.04 1.84
CA GLY A 110 1.81 2.12 0.46
C GLY A 110 3.29 1.77 0.35
N GLU A 111 4.13 2.39 1.18
CA GLU A 111 5.58 2.16 1.19
C GLU A 111 5.95 0.69 1.48
N ILE A 112 5.32 0.09 2.49
CA ILE A 112 5.57 -1.31 2.87
C ILE A 112 5.15 -2.27 1.77
N ASN A 113 3.98 -2.07 1.17
CA ASN A 113 3.51 -2.93 0.09
C ASN A 113 4.38 -2.81 -1.16
N ARG A 114 4.73 -1.58 -1.58
CA ARG A 114 5.66 -1.36 -2.70
C ARG A 114 6.99 -2.08 -2.46
N ARG A 115 7.58 -1.93 -1.28
CA ARG A 115 8.80 -2.66 -0.89
C ARG A 115 8.61 -4.18 -0.92
N GLY A 116 7.43 -4.67 -0.54
CA GLY A 116 7.04 -6.08 -0.62
C GLY A 116 7.10 -6.61 -2.05
N PHE A 117 6.44 -5.92 -2.99
CA PHE A 117 6.45 -6.27 -4.42
C PHE A 117 7.87 -6.24 -5.01
N VAL A 118 8.66 -5.20 -4.72
CA VAL A 118 10.07 -5.11 -5.16
C VAL A 118 10.88 -6.29 -4.62
N LYS A 119 10.74 -6.63 -3.34
CA LYS A 119 11.53 -7.71 -2.73
C LYS A 119 11.15 -9.10 -3.24
N ILE A 120 9.87 -9.38 -3.44
CA ILE A 120 9.43 -10.70 -3.90
C ILE A 120 9.79 -10.93 -5.37
N THR A 121 9.64 -9.92 -6.22
CA THR A 121 10.02 -10.02 -7.64
C THR A 121 11.55 -10.10 -7.80
N LYS A 122 12.32 -9.31 -7.03
CA LYS A 122 13.78 -9.48 -6.94
C LYS A 122 14.19 -10.89 -6.47
N LYS A 123 13.39 -11.49 -5.58
CA LYS A 123 13.65 -12.85 -5.09
C LYS A 123 13.41 -13.88 -6.19
N LEU A 124 12.36 -13.71 -7.01
CA LEU A 124 12.09 -14.57 -8.17
C LEU A 124 13.28 -14.56 -9.14
N ASP A 125 13.66 -13.37 -9.63
CA ASP A 125 14.77 -13.22 -10.59
C ASP A 125 16.08 -13.85 -10.08
N LYS A 126 16.35 -13.75 -8.77
CA LYS A 126 17.55 -14.36 -8.16
C LYS A 126 17.50 -15.87 -8.01
N ARG A 127 16.30 -16.46 -7.90
CA ARG A 127 16.13 -17.89 -7.55
C ARG A 127 15.74 -18.73 -8.76
N VAL A 128 15.26 -18.10 -9.82
CA VAL A 128 14.83 -18.76 -11.05
C VAL A 128 15.49 -18.01 -12.23
N PRO A 129 16.74 -18.36 -12.60
CA PRO A 129 17.53 -17.61 -13.59
C PRO A 129 16.89 -17.51 -14.97
N GLN A 130 15.98 -18.43 -15.28
CA GLN A 130 15.19 -18.47 -16.52
C GLN A 130 14.19 -17.30 -16.61
N ILE A 131 13.93 -16.61 -15.49
CA ILE A 131 12.94 -15.54 -15.39
C ILE A 131 13.66 -14.23 -15.04
N SER A 132 13.47 -13.22 -15.90
CA SER A 132 13.78 -11.82 -15.60
C SER A 132 12.49 -11.02 -15.64
N PHE A 133 11.94 -10.70 -14.47
CA PHE A 133 10.58 -10.18 -14.34
C PHE A 133 10.49 -8.92 -13.49
N GLN A 134 11.42 -8.71 -12.54
CA GLN A 134 11.34 -7.62 -11.57
C GLN A 134 11.14 -6.26 -12.22
N HIS A 135 12.07 -5.84 -13.07
CA HIS A 135 12.07 -4.47 -13.60
C HIS A 135 10.78 -4.18 -14.36
N ARG A 136 10.40 -5.07 -15.28
CA ARG A 136 9.19 -4.95 -16.09
C ARG A 136 7.93 -4.92 -15.24
N TYR A 137 7.79 -5.82 -14.25
CA TYR A 137 6.60 -5.86 -13.41
C TYR A 137 6.46 -4.61 -12.55
N ILE A 138 7.54 -4.18 -11.91
CA ILE A 138 7.52 -2.99 -11.05
C ILE A 138 7.15 -1.75 -11.87
N SER A 139 7.81 -1.51 -13.01
CA SER A 139 7.58 -0.29 -13.79
C SER A 139 6.20 -0.24 -14.46
N THR A 140 5.68 -1.38 -14.92
CA THR A 140 4.42 -1.40 -15.69
C THR A 140 3.17 -1.69 -14.87
N LYS A 141 3.30 -2.37 -13.71
CA LYS A 141 2.16 -2.78 -12.89
C LYS A 141 2.11 -2.06 -11.54
N VAL A 142 3.25 -1.91 -10.86
CA VAL A 142 3.29 -1.40 -9.47
C VAL A 142 3.42 0.12 -9.43
N ASP A 143 4.44 0.69 -10.07
CA ASP A 143 4.73 2.13 -10.02
C ASP A 143 3.58 3.03 -10.55
N PRO A 144 2.73 2.59 -11.51
CA PRO A 144 1.55 3.37 -11.90
C PRO A 144 0.47 3.51 -10.80
N LYS A 145 0.47 2.65 -9.78
CA LYS A 145 -0.57 2.61 -8.73
C LYS A 145 -0.44 3.76 -7.74
N GLN A 146 -1.57 4.25 -7.21
CA GLN A 146 -1.56 5.39 -6.29
C GLN A 146 -0.75 5.12 -5.02
N PHE A 147 -0.82 3.89 -4.49
CA PHE A 147 -0.06 3.51 -3.29
C PHE A 147 1.46 3.51 -3.49
N ALA A 148 1.93 3.48 -4.75
CA ALA A 148 3.34 3.41 -5.10
C ALA A 148 3.95 4.77 -5.49
N LYS A 149 3.13 5.81 -5.67
CA LYS A 149 3.59 7.15 -6.02
C LYS A 149 4.05 7.89 -4.78
N ASP A 150 5.27 8.41 -4.81
CA ASP A 150 5.80 9.26 -3.74
C ASP A 150 5.00 10.58 -3.66
N GLY A 151 4.56 10.96 -2.46
CA GLY A 151 4.05 12.31 -2.17
C GLY A 151 2.56 12.60 -2.38
N ASN A 152 1.70 11.63 -2.76
CA ASN A 152 0.25 11.88 -2.90
C ASN A 152 -0.43 12.31 -1.59
N ILE A 153 -0.01 11.73 -0.46
CA ILE A 153 -0.54 12.07 0.87
C ILE A 153 0.15 13.33 1.43
N SER A 154 1.39 13.61 1.03
CA SER A 154 2.14 14.78 1.50
C SER A 154 1.59 16.12 0.99
N ARG A 155 0.62 16.10 0.07
CA ARG A 155 -0.01 17.28 -0.52
C ARG A 155 -1.43 17.55 0.00
N LEU A 156 -2.00 16.63 0.78
CA LEU A 156 -3.25 16.82 1.51
C LEU A 156 -2.95 17.49 2.86
#